data_AF-A0A955YWE3-F1
#
_entry.id   AF-A0A955YWE3-F1
#
_cell.length_a   1.000
_cell.length_b   1.000
_cell.length_c   1.000
_cell.angle_alpha   90.00
_cell.angle_beta   90.00
_cell.angle_gamma   90.00
#
_symmetry.space_group_name_H-M   'P 1'
#
loop_
_entity.id
_entity.type
_entity.pdbx_description
1 polymer ?
#
loop_
_entity_poly.entity_id
_entity_poly.type
_entity_poly.pdbx_seq_one_letter_code
_entity_poly.pdbx_strand_id
1 'polypeptide(L)'
;MNWPPENDPPQAQRRLCGWDHLLGALMGGLYVAALLSSSANLAMSRDESFYVYAAERYGSWFEILLEDPGRALERSTIDSRWDYNHEHPALMKSLFAWSALAQKHWKVFPQESMAFRFPGMLSAGLLLCLIYIFGARVRGRVVGLFAVAAFASMPRIFYHSELDCFDVPIVLMLTW
;
A
#
# COMPACT_ATOMS: atom_id res chain seq x y z
N MET A 1 18.47 -8.26 42.02
CA MET A 1 17.18 -7.86 41.41
C MET A 1 16.58 -9.12 40.83
N ASN A 2 15.63 -9.74 41.54
CA ASN A 2 15.04 -11.02 41.15
C ASN A 2 13.88 -10.74 40.19
N TRP A 3 14.09 -10.95 38.90
CA TRP A 3 13.00 -10.97 37.92
C TRP A 3 12.16 -12.22 38.20
N PRO A 4 10.84 -12.12 38.42
CA PRO A 4 10.01 -13.31 38.57
C PRO A 4 10.05 -14.13 37.27
N PRO A 5 10.04 -15.47 37.32
CA PRO A 5 9.98 -16.29 36.12
C PRO A 5 8.67 -16.00 35.39
N GLU A 6 8.79 -15.65 34.11
CA GLU A 6 7.67 -15.33 33.22
C GLU A 6 6.92 -16.63 32.88
N ASN A 7 5.97 -16.98 33.74
CA ASN A 7 5.09 -18.14 33.63
C ASN A 7 3.70 -17.73 33.10
N ASP A 8 3.61 -16.72 32.23
CA ASP A 8 2.35 -16.45 31.55
C ASP A 8 2.07 -17.62 30.59
N PRO A 9 0.96 -18.36 30.75
CA PRO A 9 0.61 -19.39 29.80
C PRO A 9 0.49 -18.74 28.41
N PRO A 10 0.91 -19.41 27.32
CA PRO A 10 0.75 -18.87 25.98
C PRO A 10 -0.70 -18.45 25.78
N GLN A 11 -0.94 -17.14 25.59
CA GLN A 11 -2.29 -16.62 25.46
C GLN A 11 -2.97 -17.37 24.31
N ALA A 12 -4.01 -18.14 24.63
CA ALA A 12 -4.74 -18.90 23.64
C ALA A 12 -5.24 -17.92 22.57
N GLN A 13 -4.72 -18.05 21.34
CA GLN A 13 -5.12 -17.19 20.24
C GLN A 13 -6.63 -17.28 20.06
N ARG A 14 -7.30 -16.12 20.04
CA ARG A 14 -8.75 -16.06 19.91
C ARG A 14 -9.15 -16.48 18.49
N ARG A 15 -10.19 -17.30 18.37
CA ARG A 15 -10.73 -17.69 17.06
C ARG A 15 -11.41 -16.50 16.40
N LEU A 16 -11.03 -16.24 15.15
CA LEU A 16 -11.71 -15.30 14.27
C LEU A 16 -12.79 -16.04 13.46
N CYS A 17 -13.84 -15.32 13.07
CA CYS A 17 -14.85 -15.81 12.14
C CYS A 17 -14.85 -14.96 10.86
N GLY A 18 -15.64 -15.36 9.85
CA GLY A 18 -15.72 -14.64 8.58
C GLY A 18 -16.10 -13.16 8.73
N TRP A 19 -16.92 -12.82 9.73
CA TRP A 19 -17.29 -11.44 10.04
C TRP A 19 -16.11 -10.57 10.48
N ASP A 20 -15.09 -11.16 11.12
CA ASP A 20 -13.89 -10.40 11.50
C ASP A 20 -13.10 -9.98 10.26
N HIS A 21 -12.94 -10.86 9.29
CA HIS A 21 -12.29 -10.54 8.02
C HIS A 21 -13.07 -9.49 7.23
N LEU A 22 -14.41 -9.61 7.20
CA LEU A 22 -15.26 -8.62 6.56
C LEU A 22 -15.16 -7.25 7.23
N LEU A 23 -15.13 -7.20 8.57
CA LEU A 23 -15.00 -5.95 9.31
C LEU A 23 -13.65 -5.29 9.05
N GLY A 24 -12.56 -6.05 9.08
CA GLY A 24 -11.22 -5.55 8.72
C GLY A 24 -11.17 -5.01 7.28
N ALA A 25 -11.76 -5.73 6.32
CA ALA A 25 -11.84 -5.29 4.93
C ALA A 25 -12.70 -4.01 4.77
N LEU A 26 -13.82 -3.92 5.48
CA LEU A 26 -14.68 -2.72 5.48
C LEU A 26 -13.92 -1.51 6.03
N MET A 27 -13.20 -1.67 7.15
CA MET A 27 -12.40 -0.59 7.72
C MET A 27 -11.28 -0.13 6.76
N GLY A 28 -10.58 -1.08 6.13
CA GLY A 28 -9.58 -0.78 5.10
C GLY A 28 -10.18 -0.04 3.91
N GLY A 29 -11.33 -0.49 3.40
CA GLY A 29 -12.03 0.15 2.29
C GLY A 29 -12.53 1.55 2.62
N LEU A 30 -13.08 1.76 3.82
CA LEU A 30 -13.48 3.09 4.31
C LEU A 30 -12.28 4.03 4.41
N TYR A 31 -11.12 3.52 4.84
CA TYR A 31 -9.90 4.31 4.90
C TYR A 31 -9.41 4.72 3.51
N VAL A 32 -9.38 3.79 2.55
CA VAL A 32 -9.06 4.10 1.14
C VAL A 32 -10.00 5.16 0.58
N ALA A 33 -11.30 5.06 0.86
CA ALA A 33 -12.27 6.07 0.43
C ALA A 33 -11.99 7.45 1.06
N ALA A 34 -11.61 7.49 2.35
CA ALA A 34 -11.21 8.73 3.02
C ALA A 34 -9.96 9.34 2.36
N LEU A 35 -8.92 8.54 2.12
CA LEU A 35 -7.67 8.98 1.47
C LEU A 35 -7.91 9.48 0.04
N LEU A 36 -8.74 8.80 -0.74
CA LEU A 36 -9.14 9.25 -2.07
C LEU A 36 -9.83 10.62 -2.00
N SER A 37 -10.71 10.82 -1.02
CA SER A 37 -11.42 12.09 -0.85
C SER A 37 -10.49 13.25 -0.45
N SER A 38 -9.49 13.00 0.39
CA SER A 38 -8.58 14.06 0.89
C SER A 38 -7.42 14.34 -0.05
N SER A 39 -6.90 13.31 -0.74
CA SER A 39 -5.73 13.42 -1.63
C SER A 39 -5.93 14.36 -2.82
N ALA A 40 -7.17 14.62 -3.23
CA ALA A 40 -7.52 15.56 -4.29
C ALA A 40 -7.05 17.01 -4.01
N ASN A 41 -6.79 17.33 -2.74
CA ASN A 41 -6.32 18.65 -2.30
C ASN A 41 -4.80 18.71 -2.08
N LEU A 42 -4.08 17.62 -2.33
CA LEU A 42 -2.63 17.54 -2.11
C LEU A 42 -1.88 17.84 -3.40
N ALA A 43 -1.00 18.85 -3.34
CA ALA A 43 0.05 19.01 -4.33
C ALA A 43 1.02 17.83 -4.30
N MET A 44 1.73 17.59 -5.40
CA MET A 44 2.73 16.53 -5.47
C MET A 44 3.97 16.93 -4.66
N SER A 45 4.33 16.08 -3.71
CA SER A 45 5.56 16.23 -2.92
C SER A 45 6.80 15.87 -3.74
N ARG A 46 7.98 16.23 -3.24
CA ARG A 46 9.25 15.96 -3.91
C ARG A 46 9.45 14.47 -4.19
N ASP A 47 9.19 13.63 -3.19
CA ASP A 47 9.50 12.20 -3.28
C ASP A 47 8.55 11.47 -4.23
N GLU A 48 7.29 11.89 -4.30
CA GLU A 48 6.31 11.34 -5.27
C GLU A 48 6.79 11.45 -6.71
N SER A 49 7.45 12.56 -7.08
CA SER A 49 7.89 12.76 -8.46
C SER A 49 8.87 11.68 -8.95
N PHE A 50 9.72 11.15 -8.06
CA PHE A 50 10.64 10.05 -8.39
C PHE A 50 9.88 8.75 -8.68
N TYR A 51 8.82 8.47 -7.91
CA TYR A 51 8.04 7.25 -8.05
C TYR A 51 7.07 7.32 -9.23
N VAL A 52 6.46 8.48 -9.47
CA VAL A 52 5.67 8.75 -10.69
C VAL A 52 6.52 8.52 -11.93
N TYR A 53 7.73 9.11 -11.99
CA TYR A 53 8.61 8.95 -13.16
C TYR A 53 9.08 7.51 -13.35
N ALA A 54 9.37 6.79 -12.26
CA ALA A 54 9.70 5.36 -12.34
C ALA A 54 8.49 4.55 -12.85
N ALA A 55 7.29 4.83 -12.34
CA ALA A 55 6.05 4.18 -12.74
C ALA A 55 5.73 4.40 -14.22
N GLU A 56 5.93 5.61 -14.76
CA GLU A 56 5.77 5.89 -16.20
C GLU A 56 6.71 5.06 -17.06
N ARG A 57 7.99 4.93 -16.66
CA ARG A 57 8.97 4.10 -17.38
C ARG A 57 8.61 2.63 -17.35
N TYR A 58 8.18 2.14 -16.18
CA TYR A 58 7.75 0.74 -16.01
C TYR A 58 6.46 0.50 -16.80
N GLY A 59 5.55 1.46 -16.83
CA GLY A 59 4.32 1.44 -17.62
C GLY A 59 4.61 1.33 -19.10
N SER A 60 5.54 2.15 -19.61
CA SER A 60 5.99 2.05 -21.00
C SER A 60 6.62 0.70 -21.32
N TRP A 61 7.34 0.08 -20.39
CA TRP A 61 7.83 -1.29 -20.57
C TRP A 61 6.68 -2.31 -20.66
N PHE A 62 5.65 -2.19 -19.81
CA PHE A 62 4.47 -3.07 -19.89
C PHE A 62 3.70 -2.90 -21.21
N GLU A 63 3.58 -1.68 -21.73
CA GLU A 63 3.01 -1.44 -23.06
C GLU A 63 3.84 -2.15 -24.15
N ILE A 64 5.17 -2.01 -24.13
CA ILE A 64 6.05 -2.71 -25.08
C ILE A 64 5.93 -4.22 -24.92
N LEU A 65 5.85 -4.74 -23.70
CA LEU A 65 5.67 -6.18 -23.45
C LEU A 65 4.40 -6.73 -24.08
N LEU A 66 3.31 -5.97 -24.06
CA LEU A 66 2.04 -6.38 -24.64
C LEU A 66 2.02 -6.27 -26.17
N GLU A 67 2.73 -5.31 -26.75
CA GLU A 67 2.77 -5.06 -28.20
C GLU A 67 3.85 -5.88 -28.94
N ASP A 68 5.05 -5.96 -28.36
CA ASP A 68 6.24 -6.62 -28.91
C ASP A 68 7.08 -7.24 -27.78
N PRO A 69 6.72 -8.47 -27.33
CA PRO A 69 7.44 -9.16 -26.27
C PRO A 69 8.92 -9.39 -26.60
N GLY A 70 9.28 -9.55 -27.88
CA GLY A 70 10.65 -9.75 -28.31
C GLY A 70 11.51 -8.53 -27.96
N ARG A 71 11.05 -7.35 -28.37
CA ARG A 71 11.71 -6.07 -28.05
C ARG A 71 11.70 -5.77 -26.56
N ALA A 72 10.62 -6.10 -25.84
CA ALA A 72 10.51 -5.87 -24.39
C ALA A 72 11.60 -6.60 -23.59
N LEU A 73 12.00 -7.79 -24.05
CA LEU A 73 12.98 -8.65 -23.42
C LEU A 73 14.43 -8.35 -23.85
N GLU A 74 14.63 -7.45 -24.81
CA GLU A 74 15.97 -6.97 -25.14
C GLU A 74 16.59 -6.25 -23.93
N ARG A 75 17.87 -6.53 -23.65
CA ARG A 75 18.59 -5.91 -22.53
C ARG A 75 18.55 -4.39 -22.59
N SER A 76 18.73 -3.80 -23.76
CA SER A 76 18.64 -2.35 -23.98
C SER A 76 17.29 -1.78 -23.53
N THR A 77 16.20 -2.49 -23.84
CA THR A 77 14.84 -2.11 -23.44
C THR A 77 14.64 -2.28 -21.93
N ILE A 78 15.07 -3.40 -21.36
CA ILE A 78 15.00 -3.62 -19.90
C ILE A 78 15.78 -2.54 -19.16
N ASP A 79 17.05 -2.34 -19.50
CA ASP A 79 17.93 -1.38 -18.82
C ASP A 79 17.33 0.04 -18.93
N SER A 80 16.91 0.48 -20.12
CA SER A 80 16.36 1.84 -20.28
C SER A 80 15.10 2.12 -19.46
N ARG A 81 14.26 1.09 -19.20
CA ARG A 81 12.98 1.25 -18.50
C ARG A 81 13.06 0.96 -17.01
N TRP A 82 13.94 0.05 -16.60
CA TRP A 82 14.03 -0.42 -15.22
C TRP A 82 15.20 0.19 -14.42
N ASP A 83 16.19 0.81 -15.08
CA ASP A 83 17.39 1.37 -14.44
C ASP A 83 17.08 2.54 -13.48
N TYR A 84 16.08 3.37 -13.81
CA TYR A 84 15.75 4.49 -12.94
C TYR A 84 15.18 4.00 -11.60
N ASN A 85 15.74 4.52 -10.51
CA ASN A 85 15.33 4.20 -9.15
C ASN A 85 15.44 2.68 -8.81
N HIS A 86 16.43 1.99 -9.39
CA HIS A 86 16.64 0.54 -9.17
C HIS A 86 17.02 0.18 -7.73
N GLU A 87 17.44 1.17 -6.93
CA GLU A 87 17.76 1.06 -5.50
C GLU A 87 16.62 0.45 -4.67
N HIS A 88 15.38 0.65 -5.14
CA HIS A 88 14.16 0.19 -4.46
C HIS A 88 13.50 -1.01 -5.17
N PRO A 89 12.82 -1.91 -4.42
CA PRO A 89 12.11 -3.04 -5.00
C PRO A 89 11.11 -2.65 -6.10
N ALA A 90 11.00 -3.51 -7.12
CA ALA A 90 10.18 -3.28 -8.30
C ALA A 90 8.67 -3.27 -8.04
N LEU A 91 8.20 -4.05 -7.06
CA LEU A 91 6.78 -4.40 -6.91
C LEU A 91 5.85 -3.17 -6.87
N MET A 92 6.10 -2.21 -5.98
CA MET A 92 5.22 -1.04 -5.86
C MET A 92 5.29 -0.13 -7.08
N LYS A 93 6.50 0.09 -7.65
CA LYS A 93 6.65 0.84 -8.91
C LYS A 93 5.85 0.21 -10.05
N SER A 94 5.82 -1.13 -10.13
CA SER A 94 4.98 -1.85 -11.09
C SER A 94 3.49 -1.68 -10.81
N LEU A 95 3.06 -1.69 -9.54
CA LEU A 95 1.64 -1.44 -9.20
C LEU A 95 1.23 0.01 -9.53
N PHE A 96 2.07 0.99 -9.24
CA PHE A 96 1.87 2.39 -9.63
C PHE A 96 1.76 2.51 -11.15
N ALA A 97 2.65 1.83 -11.90
CA ALA A 97 2.62 1.79 -13.35
C ALA A 97 1.29 1.23 -13.89
N TRP A 98 0.82 0.09 -13.37
CA TRP A 98 -0.46 -0.48 -13.78
C TRP A 98 -1.65 0.42 -13.46
N SER A 99 -1.64 1.06 -12.29
CA SER A 99 -2.68 2.02 -11.91
C SER A 99 -2.69 3.25 -12.84
N ALA A 100 -1.50 3.76 -13.20
CA ALA A 100 -1.35 4.85 -14.15
C ALA A 100 -1.78 4.46 -15.58
N LEU A 101 -1.47 3.24 -16.03
CA LEU A 101 -1.96 2.72 -17.31
C LEU A 101 -3.48 2.60 -17.33
N ALA A 102 -4.08 2.07 -16.26
CA ALA A 102 -5.54 2.03 -16.12
C ALA A 102 -6.15 3.44 -16.20
N GLN A 103 -5.51 4.44 -15.58
CA GLN A 103 -5.92 5.83 -15.70
C GLN A 103 -5.77 6.38 -17.12
N LYS A 104 -4.67 6.07 -17.81
CA LYS A 104 -4.42 6.48 -19.19
C LYS A 104 -5.52 5.96 -20.13
N HIS A 105 -5.91 4.70 -19.99
CA HIS A 105 -6.85 4.04 -20.89
C HIS A 105 -8.33 4.21 -20.51
N TRP A 106 -8.66 4.24 -19.22
CA TRP A 106 -10.05 4.20 -18.75
C TRP A 106 -10.46 5.41 -17.91
N LYS A 107 -9.55 6.34 -17.60
CA LYS A 107 -9.84 7.57 -16.83
C LYS A 107 -10.58 7.28 -15.52
N VAL A 108 -10.10 6.27 -14.79
CA VAL A 108 -10.68 5.72 -13.55
C VAL A 108 -10.84 6.76 -12.45
N PHE A 109 -9.92 7.73 -12.38
CA PHE A 109 -9.85 8.75 -11.34
C PHE A 109 -10.06 10.17 -11.91
N PRO A 110 -10.60 11.11 -11.11
CA PRO A 110 -10.77 12.51 -11.51
C PRO A 110 -9.46 13.25 -11.80
N GLN A 111 -8.37 12.88 -11.11
CA GLN A 111 -7.04 13.49 -11.26
C GLN A 111 -6.00 12.40 -11.53
N GLU A 112 -4.99 12.70 -12.34
CA GLU A 112 -3.94 11.74 -12.69
C GLU A 112 -3.08 11.35 -11.49
N SER A 113 -2.77 12.30 -10.60
CA SER A 113 -2.01 12.06 -9.37
C SER A 113 -2.65 10.98 -8.48
N MET A 114 -3.99 10.91 -8.43
CA MET A 114 -4.70 9.90 -7.64
C MET A 114 -4.44 8.48 -8.15
N ALA A 115 -4.22 8.30 -9.45
CA ALA A 115 -3.91 7.00 -10.02
C ALA A 115 -2.56 6.47 -9.51
N PHE A 116 -1.55 7.32 -9.46
CA PHE A 116 -0.23 6.95 -8.93
C PHE A 116 -0.30 6.66 -7.43
N ARG A 117 -1.06 7.46 -6.67
CA ARG A 117 -1.23 7.29 -5.21
C ARG A 117 -2.05 6.07 -4.81
N PHE A 118 -2.97 5.62 -5.67
CA PHE A 118 -3.98 4.61 -5.32
C PHE A 118 -3.41 3.27 -4.81
N PRO A 119 -2.36 2.67 -5.41
CA PRO A 119 -1.77 1.45 -4.85
C PRO A 119 -1.14 1.65 -3.45
N GLY A 120 -0.64 2.86 -3.15
CA GLY A 120 -0.19 3.24 -1.81
C GLY A 120 -1.35 3.25 -0.81
N MET A 121 -2.47 3.86 -1.20
CA MET A 121 -3.71 3.88 -0.41
C MET A 121 -4.25 2.46 -0.16
N LEU A 122 -4.26 1.59 -1.20
CA LEU A 122 -4.66 0.19 -1.05
C LEU A 122 -3.77 -0.55 -0.05
N SER A 123 -2.46 -0.28 -0.07
CA SER A 123 -1.53 -0.84 0.90
C SER A 123 -1.86 -0.39 2.32
N ALA A 124 -2.23 0.88 2.50
CA ALA A 124 -2.68 1.40 3.79
C ALA A 124 -3.98 0.73 4.27
N GLY A 125 -4.96 0.55 3.38
CA GLY A 125 -6.21 -0.16 3.71
C GLY A 125 -5.98 -1.62 4.10
N LEU A 126 -5.10 -2.33 3.39
CA LEU A 126 -4.70 -3.70 3.73
C LEU A 126 -3.99 -3.76 5.08
N LEU A 127 -3.13 -2.79 5.37
CA LEU A 127 -2.44 -2.68 6.66
C LEU A 127 -3.43 -2.54 7.83
N LEU A 128 -4.48 -1.72 7.68
CA LEU A 128 -5.53 -1.63 8.71
C LEU A 128 -6.26 -2.95 8.91
N CYS A 129 -6.55 -3.67 7.83
CA CYS A 129 -7.17 -5.01 7.92
C CYS A 129 -6.27 -5.98 8.73
N LEU A 130 -4.97 -5.99 8.47
CA LEU A 130 -4.01 -6.82 9.21
C LEU A 130 -3.90 -6.41 10.68
N ILE A 131 -3.82 -5.11 10.98
CA ILE A 131 -3.80 -4.59 12.35
C ILE A 131 -5.05 -5.03 13.12
N TYR A 132 -6.24 -4.94 12.50
CA TYR A 132 -7.48 -5.41 13.12
C TYR A 132 -7.42 -6.91 13.40
N ILE A 133 -7.10 -7.72 12.39
CA ILE A 133 -7.06 -9.19 12.48
C ILE A 133 -6.08 -9.63 13.57
N PHE A 134 -4.88 -9.03 13.58
CA PHE A 134 -3.85 -9.32 14.57
C PHE A 134 -4.31 -8.93 15.99
N GLY A 135 -4.77 -7.69 16.18
CA GLY A 135 -5.24 -7.22 17.49
C GLY A 135 -6.44 -8.03 18.01
N ALA A 136 -7.37 -8.37 17.12
CA ALA A 136 -8.53 -9.21 17.43
C ALA A 136 -8.12 -10.63 17.86
N ARG A 137 -7.11 -11.20 17.21
CA ARG A 137 -6.59 -12.55 17.50
C ARG A 137 -5.80 -12.60 18.81
N VAL A 138 -4.97 -11.59 19.10
CA VAL A 138 -4.10 -11.59 20.28
C VAL A 138 -4.84 -11.16 21.54
N ARG A 139 -5.59 -10.05 21.50
CA ARG A 139 -6.21 -9.44 22.70
C ARG A 139 -7.72 -9.28 22.62
N GLY A 140 -8.33 -9.42 21.44
CA GLY A 140 -9.77 -9.38 21.23
C GLY A 140 -10.23 -8.21 20.36
N ARG A 141 -11.46 -8.31 19.85
CA ARG A 141 -12.02 -7.41 18.83
C ARG A 141 -11.96 -5.93 19.20
N VAL A 142 -12.27 -5.59 20.46
CA VAL A 142 -12.21 -4.20 20.95
C VAL A 142 -10.78 -3.63 20.84
N VAL A 143 -9.77 -4.44 21.16
CA VAL A 143 -8.36 -4.02 21.04
C VAL A 143 -7.97 -3.89 19.57
N GLY A 144 -8.42 -4.79 18.70
CA GLY A 144 -8.22 -4.66 17.25
C GLY A 144 -8.83 -3.37 16.68
N LEU A 145 -10.07 -3.05 17.07
CA LEU A 145 -10.74 -1.80 16.67
C LEU A 145 -9.98 -0.57 17.15
N PHE A 146 -9.58 -0.56 18.43
CA PHE A 146 -8.80 0.53 18.99
C PHE A 146 -7.46 0.70 18.27
N ALA A 147 -6.75 -0.40 17.99
CA ALA A 147 -5.46 -0.38 17.30
C ALA A 147 -5.57 0.23 15.90
N VAL A 148 -6.59 -0.16 15.13
CA VAL A 148 -6.85 0.45 13.83
C VAL A 148 -7.18 1.94 13.95
N ALA A 149 -8.07 2.32 14.86
CA ALA A 149 -8.45 3.72 15.04
C ALA A 149 -7.24 4.58 15.45
N ALA A 150 -6.42 4.09 16.39
CA ALA A 150 -5.21 4.75 16.83
C ALA A 150 -4.19 4.89 15.69
N PHE A 151 -3.95 3.82 14.92
CA PHE A 151 -2.99 3.85 13.81
C PHE A 151 -3.45 4.76 12.67
N ALA A 152 -4.70 4.63 12.23
CA ALA A 152 -5.28 5.40 11.13
C ALA A 152 -5.38 6.91 11.44
N SER A 153 -5.52 7.28 12.71
CA SER A 153 -5.61 8.68 13.16
C SER A 153 -4.25 9.34 13.42
N MET A 154 -3.14 8.61 13.33
CA MET A 154 -1.81 9.22 13.42
C MET A 154 -1.59 10.14 12.23
N PRO A 155 -1.36 11.46 12.42
CA PRO A 155 -1.26 12.41 11.30
C PRO A 155 -0.19 12.03 10.27
N ARG A 156 0.93 11.48 10.74
CA ARG A 156 2.00 10.97 9.88
C ARG A 156 1.52 9.81 9.00
N ILE A 157 0.86 8.82 9.60
CA ILE A 157 0.36 7.65 8.84
C ILE A 157 -0.69 8.10 7.84
N PHE A 158 -1.63 8.95 8.27
CA PHE A 158 -2.66 9.47 7.38
C PHE A 158 -2.05 10.17 6.17
N TYR A 159 -1.15 11.13 6.38
CA TYR A 159 -0.51 11.87 5.30
C TYR A 159 0.32 10.97 4.36
N HIS A 160 1.19 10.11 4.89
CA HIS A 160 2.02 9.22 4.06
C HIS A 160 1.19 8.15 3.33
N SER A 161 -0.01 7.83 3.80
CA SER A 161 -0.92 6.89 3.10
C SER A 161 -1.54 7.49 1.83
N GLU A 162 -1.49 8.82 1.68
CA GLU A 162 -2.02 9.54 0.53
C GLU A 162 -0.99 9.77 -0.58
N LEU A 163 0.29 9.49 -0.33
CA LEU A 163 1.38 9.78 -1.26
C LEU A 163 1.71 8.57 -2.13
N ASP A 164 2.19 8.85 -3.34
CA ASP A 164 2.91 7.87 -4.16
C ASP A 164 4.31 7.62 -3.59
N CYS A 165 4.39 6.91 -2.46
CA CYS A 165 5.65 6.59 -1.78
C CYS A 165 5.66 5.17 -1.19
N PHE A 166 6.86 4.72 -0.78
CA PHE A 166 7.06 3.37 -0.25
C PHE A 166 6.84 3.23 1.27
N ASP A 167 6.64 4.33 2.01
CA ASP A 167 6.61 4.32 3.48
C ASP A 167 5.53 3.38 4.04
N VAL A 168 4.29 3.52 3.57
CA VAL A 168 3.18 2.69 4.04
C VAL A 168 3.22 1.28 3.42
N PRO A 169 3.53 1.12 2.12
CA PRO A 169 3.75 -0.20 1.54
C PRO A 169 4.81 -1.05 2.24
N ILE A 170 5.96 -0.47 2.64
CA ILE A 170 6.99 -1.25 3.34
C ILE A 170 6.53 -1.63 4.74
N VAL A 171 5.79 -0.75 5.45
CA VAL A 171 5.20 -1.09 6.75
C VAL A 171 4.22 -2.27 6.60
N LEU A 172 3.39 -2.27 5.55
CA LEU A 172 2.53 -3.40 5.23
C LEU A 172 3.33 -4.69 5.06
N MET A 173 4.38 -4.66 4.24
CA MET A 173 5.22 -5.85 3.96
C MET A 173 5.99 -6.34 5.18
N LEU A 174 6.31 -5.45 6.14
CA LEU A 174 6.98 -5.78 7.39
C LEU A 174 6.03 -6.31 8.48
N THR A 175 4.72 -6.11 8.32
CA THR A 175 3.72 -6.52 9.29
C THR A 175 3.27 -7.95 9.00
N TRP A 176 3.87 -8.95 9.66
CA TRP A 176 3.55 -10.38 9.55
C TRP A 176 3.20 -11.02 10.90
#